data_AF-A0A8X7SWJ1-F1
#
_entry.id   AF-A0A8X7SWJ1-F1
#
_cell.length_a   1.000
_cell.length_b   1.000
_cell.length_c   1.000
_cell.angle_alpha   90.00
_cell.angle_beta   90.00
_cell.angle_gamma   90.00
#
_symmetry.space_group_name_H-M   'P 1'
#
loop_
_entity.id
_entity.type
_entity.pdbx_description
1 polymer ?
#
loop_
_entity_poly.entity_id
_entity_poly.type
_entity_poly.pdbx_seq_one_letter_code
_entity_poly.pdbx_strand_id
1 'polypeptide(L)'
;MAGSTSFSSAGEKLANAAVDAKNDVVSKTDDVVKQVQDRAEKVKQQTKDAFSSSSDKVTEATKSAGAASSSSSSSSSSPSEKKATDTSDSPPSGSWVPTFLTGARQSKLDAQIQSKIKTEISALRKKESDVRAAIDAALQAENEKESSGGTEKAGKSGVELRKELEELRGRLGKVAEKSTREIEGETEIRKAREEVVACYKAHPDRTLDCWEQAQAFKQAVAKAEQAFVRAQSTASKA
;
A
#
# COMPACT_ATOMS: atom_id res chain seq x y z
N MET A 1 -38.41 44.28 55.47
CA MET A 1 -38.08 42.85 55.57
C MET A 1 -38.18 42.20 54.20
N ALA A 2 -37.22 41.31 53.92
CA ALA A 2 -37.21 40.23 52.93
C ALA A 2 -37.22 40.57 51.42
N GLY A 3 -36.19 40.10 50.71
CA GLY A 3 -36.23 39.91 49.26
C GLY A 3 -34.89 39.82 48.53
N SER A 4 -33.93 38.99 48.97
CA SER A 4 -32.66 38.81 48.20
C SER A 4 -32.11 37.37 48.14
N THR A 5 -32.90 36.34 48.43
CA THR A 5 -32.37 34.96 48.52
C THR A 5 -32.70 34.03 47.35
N SER A 6 -33.27 34.49 46.23
CA SER A 6 -33.74 33.57 45.17
C SER A 6 -32.79 33.31 43.99
N PHE A 7 -31.71 34.10 43.80
CA PHE A 7 -30.87 33.98 42.59
C PHE A 7 -29.64 33.06 42.72
N SER A 8 -29.17 32.73 43.94
CA SER A 8 -28.00 31.84 44.13
C SER A 8 -28.30 30.36 43.86
N SER A 9 -29.51 29.89 44.17
CA SER A 9 -29.85 28.45 44.10
C SER A 9 -29.88 27.90 42.65
N ALA A 10 -30.20 28.74 41.66
CA ALA A 10 -30.24 28.32 40.26
C ALA A 10 -28.84 28.20 39.64
N GLY A 11 -27.91 29.10 40.00
CA GLY A 11 -26.52 29.07 39.52
C GLY A 11 -25.73 27.88 40.06
N GLU A 12 -25.90 27.55 41.35
CA GLU A 12 -25.23 26.39 41.97
C GLU A 12 -25.72 25.05 41.40
N LYS A 13 -27.00 24.92 41.05
CA LYS A 13 -27.54 23.70 40.43
C LYS A 13 -26.98 23.44 39.04
N LEU A 14 -26.80 24.49 38.23
CA LEU A 14 -26.22 24.37 36.88
C LEU A 14 -24.71 24.05 36.95
N ALA A 15 -23.99 24.60 37.92
CA ALA A 15 -22.59 24.29 38.14
C ALA A 15 -22.38 22.83 38.59
N ASN A 16 -23.18 22.33 39.53
CA ASN A 16 -23.08 20.95 40.00
C ASN A 16 -23.42 19.94 38.89
N ALA A 17 -24.50 20.16 38.13
CA ALA A 17 -24.85 19.30 37.00
C ALA A 17 -23.75 19.23 35.92
N ALA A 18 -23.01 20.33 35.70
CA ALA A 18 -21.88 20.35 34.79
C ALA A 18 -20.65 19.59 35.33
N VAL A 19 -20.48 19.51 36.65
CA VAL A 19 -19.42 18.72 37.30
C VAL A 19 -19.76 17.23 37.25
N ASP A 20 -21.01 16.86 37.49
CA ASP A 20 -21.48 15.47 37.39
C ASP A 20 -21.35 14.92 35.96
N ALA A 21 -21.71 15.72 34.95
CA ALA A 21 -21.55 15.33 33.54
C ALA A 21 -20.07 15.13 33.14
N LYS A 22 -19.15 15.91 33.71
CA LYS A 22 -17.71 15.74 33.46
C LYS A 22 -17.17 14.48 34.14
N ASN A 23 -17.62 14.18 35.36
CA ASN A 23 -17.20 12.96 36.07
C ASN A 23 -17.70 11.68 35.37
N ASP A 24 -18.92 11.67 34.80
CA ASP A 24 -19.43 10.53 34.02
C ASP A 24 -18.62 10.26 32.74
N VAL A 25 -18.16 11.33 32.07
CA VAL A 25 -17.29 11.22 30.90
C VAL A 25 -15.91 10.70 31.30
N VAL A 26 -15.35 11.15 32.42
CA VAL A 26 -14.06 10.66 32.94
C VAL A 26 -14.17 9.18 33.29
N SER A 27 -15.20 8.74 34.02
CA SER A 27 -15.37 7.31 34.38
C SER A 27 -15.53 6.41 33.15
N LYS A 28 -16.29 6.84 32.14
CA LYS A 28 -16.40 6.10 30.87
C LYS A 28 -15.08 6.01 30.12
N THR A 29 -14.25 7.05 30.22
CA THR A 29 -12.92 7.05 29.58
C THR A 29 -11.97 6.09 30.30
N ASP A 30 -11.98 6.06 31.64
CA ASP A 30 -11.19 5.11 32.43
C ASP A 30 -11.59 3.66 32.19
N ASP A 31 -12.89 3.36 32.04
CA ASP A 31 -13.38 2.02 31.69
C ASP A 31 -12.89 1.56 30.31
N VAL A 32 -12.89 2.47 29.32
CA VAL A 32 -12.37 2.17 27.97
C VAL A 32 -10.86 1.93 28.01
N VAL A 33 -10.10 2.73 28.76
CA VAL A 33 -8.65 2.54 28.94
C VAL A 33 -8.35 1.18 29.56
N LYS A 34 -9.10 0.79 30.59
CA LYS A 34 -8.97 -0.52 31.24
C LYS A 34 -9.29 -1.67 30.27
N GLN A 35 -10.35 -1.53 29.49
CA GLN A 35 -10.72 -2.53 28.47
C GLN A 35 -9.65 -2.70 27.37
N VAL A 36 -9.02 -1.60 26.95
CA VAL A 36 -7.92 -1.64 25.97
C VAL A 36 -6.69 -2.32 26.56
N GLN A 37 -6.37 -2.05 27.83
CA GLN A 37 -5.23 -2.65 28.51
C GLN A 37 -5.41 -4.16 28.72
N ASP A 38 -6.60 -4.60 29.12
CA ASP A 38 -6.94 -6.03 29.25
C ASP A 38 -6.88 -6.77 27.91
N ARG A 39 -7.33 -6.11 26.82
CA ARG A 39 -7.21 -6.67 25.46
C ARG A 39 -5.76 -6.78 25.00
N ALA A 40 -4.91 -5.81 25.34
CA ALA A 40 -3.49 -5.85 25.01
C ALA A 40 -2.78 -7.03 25.70
N GLU A 41 -3.04 -7.25 26.99
CA GLU A 41 -2.50 -8.40 27.73
C GLU A 41 -3.05 -9.73 27.18
N LYS A 42 -4.33 -9.80 26.80
CA LYS A 42 -4.90 -10.99 26.16
C LYS A 42 -4.24 -11.33 24.81
N VAL A 43 -3.96 -10.33 23.97
CA VAL A 43 -3.26 -10.53 22.69
C VAL A 43 -1.82 -11.00 22.92
N LYS A 44 -1.15 -10.45 23.94
CA LYS A 44 0.21 -10.86 24.32
C LYS A 44 0.25 -12.31 24.80
N GLN A 45 -0.76 -12.75 25.54
CA GLN A 45 -0.88 -14.14 25.95
C GLN A 45 -1.17 -15.07 24.77
N GLN A 46 -2.15 -14.72 23.92
CA GLN A 46 -2.50 -15.49 22.72
C GLN A 46 -1.33 -15.66 21.73
N THR A 47 -0.51 -14.62 21.55
CA THR A 47 0.68 -14.69 20.69
C THR A 47 1.77 -15.58 21.29
N LYS A 48 1.93 -15.58 22.61
CA LYS A 48 2.86 -16.49 23.31
C LYS A 48 2.42 -17.96 23.19
N ASP A 49 1.12 -18.23 23.35
CA ASP A 49 0.56 -19.58 23.23
C ASP A 49 0.62 -20.09 21.77
N ALA A 50 0.36 -19.22 20.79
CA ALA A 50 0.49 -19.56 19.37
C ALA A 50 1.96 -19.85 18.96
N PHE A 51 2.91 -19.12 19.53
CA PHE A 51 4.34 -19.34 19.28
C PHE A 51 4.84 -20.66 19.91
N SER A 52 4.37 -21.01 21.11
CA SER A 52 4.68 -22.30 21.74
C SER A 52 4.11 -23.46 20.91
N SER A 53 2.83 -23.40 20.52
CA SER A 53 2.18 -24.46 19.74
C SER A 53 2.79 -24.66 18.35
N SER A 54 3.35 -23.60 17.76
CA SER A 54 4.03 -23.68 16.46
C SER A 54 5.42 -24.33 16.56
N SER A 55 6.07 -24.25 17.73
CA SER A 55 7.39 -24.84 17.97
C SER A 55 7.30 -26.37 18.14
N ASP A 56 6.24 -26.89 18.75
CA ASP A 56 6.01 -28.34 18.89
C ASP A 56 5.66 -29.03 17.55
N LYS A 57 5.10 -28.28 16.59
CA LYS A 57 4.66 -28.83 15.29
C LYS A 57 5.80 -29.01 14.27
N VAL A 58 6.95 -28.38 14.50
CA VAL A 58 8.14 -28.48 13.60
C VAL A 58 8.97 -29.73 13.89
N THR A 59 8.88 -30.31 15.09
CA THR A 59 9.66 -31.52 15.46
C THR A 59 9.07 -32.84 14.95
N GLU A 60 7.84 -32.86 14.42
CA GLU A 60 7.17 -34.09 13.97
C GLU A 60 7.18 -34.30 12.44
N ALA A 61 7.47 -33.25 11.65
CA ALA A 61 7.39 -33.30 10.19
C ALA A 61 8.68 -33.79 9.47
N THR A 62 9.77 -34.12 10.19
CA THR A 62 11.05 -34.51 9.58
C THR A 62 11.27 -36.02 9.40
N LYS A 63 10.24 -36.86 9.63
CA LYS A 63 10.40 -38.33 9.59
C LYS A 63 9.82 -39.06 8.36
N SER A 64 9.11 -38.39 7.44
CA SER A 64 8.56 -39.10 6.27
C SER A 64 8.54 -38.28 4.98
N ALA A 65 9.56 -38.45 4.13
CA ALA A 65 9.43 -38.41 2.67
C ALA A 65 10.77 -38.81 2.01
N GLY A 66 10.95 -40.10 1.78
CA GLY A 66 12.00 -40.66 0.92
C GLY A 66 11.38 -41.62 -0.09
N ALA A 67 11.89 -41.56 -1.33
CA ALA A 67 11.74 -42.50 -2.45
C ALA A 67 10.41 -42.50 -3.25
N ALA A 68 10.48 -42.21 -4.55
CA ALA A 68 10.46 -43.25 -5.61
C ALA A 68 10.46 -42.63 -7.03
N SER A 69 11.16 -43.33 -7.93
CA SER A 69 11.40 -43.01 -9.34
C SER A 69 10.50 -43.82 -10.29
N SER A 70 10.64 -43.53 -11.60
CA SER A 70 10.31 -44.34 -12.80
C SER A 70 8.84 -44.30 -13.29
N SER A 71 8.45 -44.42 -14.56
CA SER A 71 9.06 -44.43 -15.91
C SER A 71 7.93 -44.82 -16.90
N SER A 72 7.87 -44.29 -18.12
CA SER A 72 7.32 -45.06 -19.26
C SER A 72 7.61 -44.43 -20.63
N SER A 73 8.06 -45.30 -21.52
CA SER A 73 8.44 -45.19 -22.92
C SER A 73 7.29 -45.00 -23.91
N SER A 74 7.56 -44.43 -25.09
CA SER A 74 7.00 -44.93 -26.35
C SER A 74 7.79 -44.47 -27.59
N SER A 75 7.84 -45.40 -28.54
CA SER A 75 8.53 -45.48 -29.84
C SER A 75 7.95 -44.62 -30.94
N SER A 76 8.77 -44.25 -31.95
CA SER A 76 8.47 -44.50 -33.39
C SER A 76 9.49 -43.86 -34.37
N SER A 77 10.05 -44.72 -35.23
CA SER A 77 10.36 -44.58 -36.69
C SER A 77 11.26 -43.46 -37.28
N SER A 78 12.30 -43.92 -37.99
CA SER A 78 13.13 -43.27 -39.04
C SER A 78 12.36 -43.05 -40.38
N PRO A 79 12.99 -42.72 -41.54
CA PRO A 79 14.28 -42.03 -41.85
C PRO A 79 14.12 -40.93 -42.95
N SER A 80 15.15 -40.09 -43.21
CA SER A 80 15.50 -39.63 -44.57
C SER A 80 16.83 -38.88 -44.62
N GLU A 81 17.66 -39.34 -45.54
CA GLU A 81 18.96 -38.84 -45.99
C GLU A 81 18.92 -37.37 -46.42
N LYS A 82 20.05 -36.64 -46.30
CA LYS A 82 20.74 -36.01 -47.45
C LYS A 82 22.25 -35.85 -47.20
N LYS A 83 22.95 -36.31 -48.23
CA LYS A 83 24.38 -36.32 -48.58
C LYS A 83 25.03 -34.93 -48.55
N ALA A 84 26.19 -34.84 -47.90
CA ALA A 84 27.12 -33.71 -48.03
C ALA A 84 28.17 -34.03 -49.12
N THR A 85 28.50 -33.04 -49.94
CA THR A 85 29.65 -33.08 -50.86
C THR A 85 30.42 -31.76 -50.74
N ASP A 86 31.74 -31.94 -50.64
CA ASP A 86 32.84 -31.02 -50.96
C ASP A 86 33.06 -29.78 -50.09
N THR A 87 34.24 -29.66 -49.47
CA THR A 87 35.42 -29.01 -50.09
C THR A 87 36.64 -29.12 -49.15
N SER A 88 37.82 -29.41 -49.70
CA SER A 88 39.15 -29.36 -49.06
C SER A 88 39.51 -28.00 -48.46
N ASP A 89 40.20 -27.96 -47.32
CA ASP A 89 41.63 -27.59 -47.18
C ASP A 89 42.03 -27.29 -45.72
N SER A 90 43.31 -27.49 -45.42
CA SER A 90 43.96 -27.64 -44.10
C SER A 90 43.75 -26.51 -43.05
N PRO A 91 43.65 -26.80 -41.73
CA PRO A 91 43.80 -25.77 -40.68
C PRO A 91 45.23 -25.68 -40.11
N PRO A 92 45.77 -24.47 -39.82
CA PRO A 92 47.04 -24.31 -39.15
C PRO A 92 46.94 -24.52 -37.63
N SER A 93 48.05 -25.05 -37.11
CA SER A 93 48.52 -25.10 -35.72
C SER A 93 47.86 -24.10 -34.76
N GLY A 94 47.28 -24.61 -33.66
CA GLY A 94 46.96 -23.79 -32.49
C GLY A 94 45.70 -24.15 -31.70
N SER A 95 45.15 -25.36 -31.84
CA SER A 95 43.87 -25.70 -31.21
C SER A 95 44.05 -26.73 -30.10
N TRP A 96 43.70 -26.36 -28.87
CA TRP A 96 43.69 -27.22 -27.67
C TRP A 96 42.59 -28.30 -27.72
N VAL A 97 42.32 -28.88 -28.89
CA VAL A 97 41.45 -30.04 -29.04
C VAL A 97 42.32 -31.29 -29.13
N PRO A 98 42.21 -32.21 -28.16
CA PRO A 98 42.87 -33.50 -28.27
C PRO A 98 42.37 -34.23 -29.53
N THR A 99 43.28 -34.56 -30.44
CA THR A 99 43.03 -35.19 -31.76
C THR A 99 42.54 -36.66 -31.68
N PHE A 100 41.89 -37.07 -30.58
CA PHE A 100 41.47 -38.47 -30.37
C PHE A 100 39.95 -38.68 -30.34
N LEU A 101 39.16 -37.66 -30.66
CA LEU A 101 37.77 -37.86 -31.05
C LEU A 101 37.75 -38.11 -32.56
N THR A 102 37.99 -39.37 -32.95
CA THR A 102 37.71 -39.83 -34.31
C THR A 102 36.31 -39.38 -34.71
N GLY A 103 36.10 -38.91 -35.94
CA GLY A 103 34.81 -38.32 -36.36
C GLY A 103 33.59 -39.21 -36.08
N ALA A 104 33.79 -40.54 -36.05
CA ALA A 104 32.78 -41.52 -35.65
C ALA A 104 32.40 -41.48 -34.16
N ARG A 105 33.34 -41.15 -33.26
CA ARG A 105 33.06 -41.00 -31.82
C ARG A 105 32.38 -39.66 -31.55
N GLN A 106 32.81 -38.61 -32.24
CA GLN A 106 32.19 -37.29 -32.14
C GLN A 106 30.73 -37.33 -32.62
N SER A 107 30.45 -37.97 -33.76
CA SER A 107 29.08 -38.10 -34.26
C SER A 107 28.16 -38.89 -33.32
N LYS A 108 28.69 -39.94 -32.66
CA LYS A 108 27.95 -40.71 -31.65
C LYS A 108 27.63 -39.85 -30.41
N LEU A 109 28.57 -39.02 -29.96
CA LEU A 109 28.35 -38.09 -28.85
C LEU A 109 27.36 -37.00 -29.23
N ASP A 110 27.49 -36.40 -30.41
CA ASP A 110 26.58 -35.36 -30.90
C ASP A 110 25.15 -35.91 -31.07
N ALA A 111 24.99 -37.13 -31.56
CA ALA A 111 23.69 -37.80 -31.64
C ALA A 111 23.07 -38.02 -30.24
N GLN A 112 23.87 -38.43 -29.26
CA GLN A 112 23.42 -38.58 -27.87
C GLN A 112 23.05 -37.22 -27.26
N ILE A 113 23.84 -36.17 -27.50
CA ILE A 113 23.56 -34.81 -27.03
C ILE A 113 22.26 -34.28 -27.65
N GLN A 114 22.09 -34.41 -28.97
CA GLN A 114 20.84 -34.01 -29.64
C GLN A 114 19.63 -34.78 -29.13
N SER A 115 19.78 -36.08 -28.85
CA SER A 115 18.68 -36.88 -28.27
C SER A 115 18.28 -36.34 -26.89
N LYS A 116 19.25 -36.04 -26.02
CA LYS A 116 19.00 -35.46 -24.70
C LYS A 116 18.39 -34.07 -24.77
N ILE A 117 18.90 -33.21 -25.66
CA ILE A 117 18.34 -31.86 -25.84
C ILE A 117 16.88 -31.95 -26.28
N LYS A 118 16.55 -32.84 -27.23
CA LYS A 118 15.17 -33.03 -27.68
C LYS A 118 14.26 -33.53 -26.56
N THR A 119 14.72 -34.45 -25.72
CA THR A 119 13.95 -34.94 -24.57
C THR A 119 13.78 -33.88 -23.48
N GLU A 120 14.82 -33.08 -23.22
CA GLU A 120 14.74 -32.02 -22.22
C GLU A 120 13.84 -30.86 -22.68
N ILE A 121 13.91 -30.47 -23.97
CA ILE A 121 13.02 -29.44 -24.53
C ILE A 121 11.56 -29.88 -24.45
N SER A 122 11.25 -31.13 -24.78
CA SER A 122 9.86 -31.61 -24.69
C SER A 122 9.38 -31.67 -23.24
N ALA A 123 10.25 -32.07 -22.30
CA ALA A 123 9.95 -32.04 -20.87
C ALA A 123 9.74 -30.60 -20.34
N LEU A 124 10.55 -29.63 -20.78
CA LEU A 124 10.42 -28.22 -20.41
C LEU A 124 9.10 -27.63 -20.92
N ARG A 125 8.73 -27.88 -22.19
CA ARG A 125 7.44 -27.42 -22.74
C ARG A 125 6.24 -27.98 -21.98
N LYS A 126 6.32 -29.24 -21.54
CA LYS A 126 5.27 -29.84 -20.72
C LYS A 126 5.17 -29.15 -19.36
N LYS A 127 6.29 -28.94 -18.67
CA LYS A 127 6.34 -28.20 -17.40
C LYS A 127 5.83 -26.77 -17.56
N GLU A 128 6.19 -26.07 -18.63
CA GLU A 128 5.67 -24.72 -18.93
C GLU A 128 4.16 -24.73 -19.13
N SER A 129 3.62 -25.72 -19.85
CA SER A 129 2.18 -25.89 -20.02
C SER A 129 1.47 -26.15 -18.68
N ASP A 130 2.04 -27.01 -17.83
CA ASP A 130 1.48 -27.34 -16.52
C ASP A 130 1.51 -26.12 -15.60
N VAL A 131 2.60 -25.35 -15.60
CA VAL A 131 2.73 -24.10 -14.83
C VAL A 131 1.73 -23.05 -15.34
N ARG A 132 1.55 -22.90 -16.66
CA ARG A 132 0.55 -21.98 -17.22
C ARG A 132 -0.86 -22.39 -16.81
N ALA A 133 -1.21 -23.67 -16.93
CA ALA A 133 -2.51 -24.17 -16.50
C ALA A 133 -2.74 -23.97 -14.99
N ALA A 134 -1.70 -24.14 -14.17
CA ALA A 134 -1.77 -23.88 -12.73
C ALA A 134 -1.97 -22.40 -12.41
N ILE A 135 -1.30 -21.50 -13.14
CA ILE A 135 -1.50 -20.04 -13.01
C ILE A 135 -2.93 -19.68 -13.41
N ASP A 136 -3.42 -20.17 -14.55
CA ASP A 136 -4.77 -19.88 -15.03
C ASP A 136 -5.83 -20.42 -14.06
N ALA A 137 -5.65 -21.63 -13.53
CA ALA A 137 -6.53 -22.21 -12.51
C ALA A 137 -6.49 -21.43 -11.19
N ALA A 138 -5.32 -20.96 -10.76
CA ALA A 138 -5.18 -20.13 -9.57
C ALA A 138 -5.85 -18.76 -9.77
N LEU A 139 -5.67 -18.12 -10.92
CA LEU A 139 -6.34 -16.86 -11.24
C LEU A 139 -7.87 -17.03 -11.30
N GLN A 140 -8.37 -18.12 -11.87
CA GLN A 140 -9.81 -18.42 -11.88
C GLN A 140 -10.35 -18.67 -10.46
N ALA A 141 -9.65 -19.47 -9.66
CA ALA A 141 -10.04 -19.74 -8.28
C ALA A 141 -10.01 -18.48 -7.41
N GLU A 142 -9.04 -17.59 -7.61
CA GLU A 142 -9.01 -16.29 -6.92
C GLU A 142 -10.13 -15.38 -7.42
N ASN A 143 -10.42 -15.33 -8.73
CA ASN A 143 -11.56 -14.56 -9.24
C ASN A 143 -12.92 -15.07 -8.71
N GLU A 144 -13.11 -16.39 -8.60
CA GLU A 144 -14.33 -17.00 -8.05
C GLU A 144 -14.47 -16.76 -6.53
N LYS A 145 -13.35 -16.80 -5.79
CA LYS A 145 -13.32 -16.43 -4.37
C LYS A 145 -13.54 -14.93 -4.16
N GLU A 146 -12.95 -14.07 -4.99
CA GLU A 146 -13.18 -12.62 -4.95
C GLU A 146 -14.64 -12.28 -5.31
N SER A 147 -15.30 -13.08 -6.15
CA SER A 147 -16.73 -12.92 -6.46
C SER A 147 -17.68 -13.41 -5.37
N SER A 148 -17.23 -14.24 -4.41
CA SER A 148 -18.12 -14.89 -3.43
C SER A 148 -17.77 -14.62 -1.96
N GLY A 149 -16.59 -14.11 -1.64
CA GLY A 149 -16.11 -13.90 -0.27
C GLY A 149 -15.59 -12.50 -0.03
N GLY A 150 -16.43 -11.62 0.52
CA GLY A 150 -15.98 -10.35 1.08
C GLY A 150 -15.07 -10.56 2.29
N THR A 151 -13.80 -10.18 2.19
CA THR A 151 -12.95 -9.71 3.30
C THR A 151 -11.74 -8.99 2.71
N GLU A 152 -11.83 -7.66 2.69
CA GLU A 152 -10.77 -6.71 3.04
C GLU A 152 -9.33 -7.26 2.98
N LYS A 153 -8.61 -6.98 1.87
CA LYS A 153 -7.16 -7.17 1.61
C LYS A 153 -6.77 -8.26 0.59
N ALA A 154 -7.27 -8.14 -0.64
CA ALA A 154 -6.51 -8.47 -1.85
C ALA A 154 -7.04 -7.55 -2.97
N GLY A 155 -6.21 -7.27 -3.98
CA GLY A 155 -6.32 -6.10 -4.85
C GLY A 155 -7.71 -5.81 -5.39
N LYS A 156 -8.32 -4.71 -4.92
CA LYS A 156 -9.50 -4.12 -5.54
C LYS A 156 -9.29 -4.11 -7.05
N SER A 157 -10.20 -4.75 -7.78
CA SER A 157 -10.12 -4.86 -9.23
C SER A 157 -9.82 -3.48 -9.85
N GLY A 158 -9.08 -3.44 -10.95
CA GLY A 158 -8.70 -2.16 -11.59
C GLY A 158 -9.90 -1.26 -11.93
N VAL A 159 -11.11 -1.82 -12.00
CA VAL A 159 -12.37 -1.12 -12.18
C VAL A 159 -12.86 -0.48 -10.87
N GLU A 160 -12.83 -1.21 -9.75
CA GLU A 160 -13.14 -0.67 -8.42
C GLU A 160 -12.18 0.47 -8.05
N LEU A 161 -10.87 0.30 -8.30
CA LEU A 161 -9.87 1.34 -8.03
C LEU A 161 -10.13 2.61 -8.83
N ARG A 162 -10.54 2.48 -10.11
CA ARG A 162 -10.91 3.64 -10.94
C ARG A 162 -12.13 4.36 -10.39
N LYS A 163 -13.12 3.61 -9.89
CA LYS A 163 -14.30 4.17 -9.24
C LYS A 163 -13.96 4.86 -7.92
N GLU A 164 -13.11 4.24 -7.08
CA GLU A 164 -12.60 4.85 -5.85
C GLU A 164 -11.79 6.12 -6.14
N LEU A 165 -10.94 6.12 -7.18
CA LEU A 165 -10.19 7.29 -7.65
C LEU A 165 -11.09 8.43 -8.10
N GLU A 166 -12.14 8.13 -8.85
CA GLU A 166 -13.11 9.13 -9.30
C GLU A 166 -13.91 9.70 -8.13
N GLU A 167 -14.29 8.85 -7.17
CA GLU A 167 -14.93 9.29 -5.94
C GLU A 167 -14.01 10.17 -5.08
N LEU A 168 -12.74 9.79 -4.95
CA LEU A 168 -11.71 10.58 -4.26
C LEU A 168 -11.50 11.93 -4.94
N ARG A 169 -11.43 11.97 -6.27
CA ARG A 169 -11.37 13.23 -7.03
C ARG A 169 -12.61 14.09 -6.80
N GLY A 170 -13.81 13.48 -6.79
CA GLY A 170 -15.04 14.18 -6.50
C GLY A 170 -15.09 14.74 -5.07
N ARG A 171 -14.60 13.98 -4.08
CA ARG A 171 -14.49 14.43 -2.68
C ARG A 171 -13.47 15.56 -2.54
N LEU A 172 -12.30 15.44 -3.16
CA LEU A 172 -11.27 16.49 -3.15
C LEU A 172 -11.73 17.76 -3.87
N GLY A 173 -12.45 17.64 -4.99
CA GLY A 173 -13.04 18.79 -5.68
C GLY A 173 -14.02 19.55 -4.79
N LYS A 174 -14.93 18.83 -4.11
CA LYS A 174 -15.88 19.43 -3.17
C LYS A 174 -15.20 20.08 -1.97
N VAL A 175 -14.16 19.45 -1.42
CA VAL A 175 -13.39 19.99 -0.30
C VAL A 175 -12.57 21.21 -0.74
N ALA A 176 -11.97 21.19 -1.93
CA ALA A 176 -11.22 22.32 -2.47
C ALA A 176 -12.12 23.53 -2.79
N GLU A 177 -13.29 23.29 -3.40
CA GLU A 177 -14.27 24.35 -3.60
C GLU A 177 -14.80 24.91 -2.27
N LYS A 178 -15.00 24.04 -1.27
CA LYS A 178 -15.43 24.46 0.06
C LYS A 178 -14.33 25.22 0.80
N SER A 179 -13.09 24.76 0.80
CA SER A 179 -11.96 25.43 1.45
C SER A 179 -11.65 26.79 0.82
N THR A 180 -11.82 26.92 -0.50
CA THR A 180 -11.64 28.21 -1.19
C THR A 180 -12.79 29.18 -0.89
N ARG A 181 -13.96 28.68 -0.50
CA ARG A 181 -15.10 29.50 -0.08
C ARG A 181 -15.14 29.81 1.42
N GLU A 182 -14.48 29.01 2.25
CA GLU A 182 -14.62 29.02 3.72
C GLU A 182 -13.44 29.69 4.44
N ILE A 183 -12.41 30.18 3.74
CA ILE A 183 -11.50 31.18 4.32
C ILE A 183 -12.22 32.54 4.28
N GLU A 184 -13.17 32.70 5.20
CA GLU A 184 -13.77 33.99 5.50
C GLU A 184 -12.66 35.00 5.78
N GLY A 185 -12.46 35.95 4.86
CA GLY A 185 -11.41 36.97 4.93
C GLY A 185 -10.26 36.83 3.93
N GLU A 186 -10.19 35.79 3.08
CA GLU A 186 -9.12 35.67 2.07
C GLU A 186 -9.11 36.87 1.10
N THR A 187 -10.30 37.29 0.66
CA THR A 187 -10.45 38.44 -0.26
C THR A 187 -10.07 39.76 0.42
N GLU A 188 -10.32 39.91 1.72
CA GLU A 188 -9.94 41.07 2.52
C GLU A 188 -8.42 41.11 2.76
N ILE A 189 -7.81 39.98 3.10
CA ILE A 189 -6.36 39.83 3.23
C ILE A 189 -5.67 40.12 1.90
N ARG A 190 -6.25 39.66 0.79
CA ARG A 190 -5.74 39.91 -0.56
C ARG A 190 -5.74 41.39 -0.91
N LYS A 191 -6.84 42.09 -0.65
CA LYS A 191 -6.95 43.54 -0.85
C LYS A 191 -5.96 44.31 0.03
N ALA A 192 -5.91 44.02 1.33
CA ALA A 192 -5.00 44.67 2.26
C ALA A 192 -3.52 44.43 1.88
N ARG A 193 -3.18 43.23 1.37
CA ARG A 193 -1.84 42.94 0.83
C ARG A 193 -1.53 43.79 -0.39
N GLU A 194 -2.47 43.91 -1.32
CA GLU A 194 -2.29 44.71 -2.53
C GLU A 194 -2.10 46.21 -2.20
N GLU A 195 -2.81 46.73 -1.20
CA GLU A 195 -2.65 48.10 -0.70
C GLU A 195 -1.28 48.36 -0.05
N VAL A 196 -0.78 47.41 0.75
CA VAL A 196 0.58 47.49 1.32
C VAL A 196 1.63 47.50 0.22
N VAL A 197 1.49 46.60 -0.76
CA VAL A 197 2.42 46.53 -1.90
C VAL A 197 2.34 47.79 -2.75
N ALA A 198 1.14 48.35 -2.95
CA ALA A 198 0.97 49.62 -3.67
C ALA A 198 1.65 50.78 -2.93
N CYS A 199 1.50 50.87 -1.61
CA CYS A 199 2.14 51.91 -0.81
C CYS A 199 3.67 51.82 -0.86
N TYR A 200 4.25 50.62 -0.68
CA TYR A 200 5.70 50.45 -0.76
C TYR A 200 6.26 50.73 -2.15
N LYS A 201 5.49 50.48 -3.22
CA LYS A 201 5.88 50.84 -4.59
C LYS A 201 5.82 52.35 -4.83
N ALA A 202 4.88 53.05 -4.21
CA ALA A 202 4.76 54.51 -4.31
C ALA A 202 5.83 55.25 -3.49
N HIS A 203 6.28 54.66 -2.38
CA HIS A 203 7.23 55.26 -1.44
C HIS A 203 8.45 54.38 -1.16
N PRO A 204 9.36 54.20 -2.14
CA PRO A 204 10.54 53.34 -1.99
C PRO A 204 11.53 53.85 -0.93
N ASP A 205 11.68 55.17 -0.79
CA ASP A 205 12.61 55.80 0.17
C ASP A 205 11.94 56.17 1.51
N ARG A 206 10.61 56.03 1.60
CA ARG A 206 9.81 56.39 2.79
C ARG A 206 8.85 55.27 3.17
N THR A 207 9.39 54.08 3.37
CA THR A 207 8.63 52.86 3.73
C THR A 207 7.91 52.98 5.08
N LEU A 208 8.37 53.86 5.97
CA LEU A 208 7.74 54.15 7.27
C LEU A 208 6.36 54.83 7.14
N ASP A 209 6.08 55.52 6.03
CA ASP A 209 4.78 56.17 5.82
C ASP A 209 3.65 55.15 5.55
N CYS A 210 4.01 53.92 5.15
CA CYS A 210 3.08 52.82 4.84
C CYS A 210 2.63 51.99 6.06
N TRP A 211 2.80 52.53 7.27
CA TRP A 211 2.51 51.82 8.52
C TRP A 211 1.02 51.53 8.70
N GLU A 212 0.14 52.40 8.21
CA GLU A 212 -1.31 52.26 8.36
C GLU A 212 -1.84 51.08 7.55
N GLN A 213 -1.42 50.95 6.29
CA GLN A 213 -1.76 49.82 5.41
C GLN A 213 -1.19 48.51 5.98
N ALA A 214 0.04 48.55 6.51
CA ALA A 214 0.64 47.39 7.16
C ALA A 214 -0.12 46.97 8.42
N GLN A 215 -0.66 47.93 9.19
CA GLN A 215 -1.47 47.66 10.36
C GLN A 215 -2.84 47.08 9.99
N ALA A 216 -3.48 47.59 8.94
CA ALA A 216 -4.71 47.05 8.40
C ALA A 216 -4.53 45.59 7.92
N PHE A 217 -3.43 45.29 7.21
CA PHE A 217 -3.08 43.94 6.81
C PHE A 217 -2.90 43.00 8.02
N LYS A 218 -2.16 43.43 9.05
CA LYS A 218 -1.99 42.64 10.28
C LYS A 218 -3.31 42.34 10.98
N GLN A 219 -4.23 43.31 11.04
CA GLN A 219 -5.54 43.11 11.65
C GLN A 219 -6.41 42.14 10.84
N ALA A 220 -6.38 42.23 9.50
CA ALA A 220 -7.10 41.30 8.63
C ALA A 220 -6.57 39.86 8.77
N VAL A 221 -5.24 39.69 8.81
CA VAL A 221 -4.60 38.40 9.03
C VAL A 221 -4.94 37.83 10.41
N ALA A 222 -4.83 38.63 11.47
CA ALA A 222 -5.16 38.18 12.83
C ALA A 222 -6.61 37.72 12.97
N LYS A 223 -7.56 38.37 12.29
CA LYS A 223 -8.97 37.96 12.25
C LYS A 223 -9.15 36.61 11.54
N ALA A 224 -8.52 36.44 10.38
CA ALA A 224 -8.58 35.20 9.62
C ALA A 224 -7.90 34.03 10.35
N GLU A 225 -6.77 34.27 11.01
CA GLU A 225 -6.09 33.28 11.84
C GLU A 225 -6.96 32.85 13.03
N GLN A 226 -7.62 33.81 13.71
CA GLN A 226 -8.56 33.48 14.78
C GLN A 226 -9.75 32.66 14.29
N ALA A 227 -10.31 33.00 13.13
CA ALA A 227 -11.40 32.24 12.52
C ALA A 227 -10.94 30.81 12.14
N PHE A 228 -9.75 30.68 11.56
CA PHE A 228 -9.16 29.41 11.17
C PHE A 228 -8.88 28.50 12.39
N VAL A 229 -8.28 29.04 13.45
CA VAL A 229 -8.02 28.30 14.69
C VAL A 229 -9.32 27.86 15.34
N ARG A 230 -10.36 28.71 15.36
CA ARG A 230 -11.69 28.34 15.86
C ARG A 230 -12.28 27.20 15.04
N ALA A 231 -12.27 27.30 13.70
CA ALA A 231 -12.79 26.26 12.81
C ALA A 231 -12.08 24.91 12.98
N GLN A 232 -10.74 24.90 13.07
CA GLN A 232 -9.95 23.71 13.35
C GLN A 232 -10.26 23.11 14.73
N SER A 233 -10.38 23.96 15.75
CA SER A 233 -10.68 23.50 17.12
C SER A 233 -12.08 22.86 17.24
N THR A 234 -13.06 23.32 16.46
CA THR A 234 -14.40 22.73 16.43
C THR A 234 -14.48 21.45 15.61
N ALA A 235 -13.69 21.33 14.54
CA ALA A 235 -13.63 20.13 13.71
C ALA A 235 -12.96 18.95 14.44
N SER A 236 -12.04 19.21 15.37
CA SER A 236 -11.39 18.17 16.17
C SER A 236 -12.22 17.68 17.38
N LYS A 237 -13.37 18.32 17.64
CA LYS A 237 -14.24 18.05 18.80
C LYS A 237 -15.58 17.40 18.41
N ALA A 238 -15.81 17.20 17.10
CA ALA A 238 -16.94 16.49 16.51
C ALA A 238 -16.47 15.10 16.02
#